data_AF-A0A2B2GIZ1-F1
#
_entry.id   AF-A0A2B2GIZ1-F1
#
_cell.length_a   1.000
_cell.length_b   1.000
_cell.length_c   1.000
_cell.angle_alpha   90.00
_cell.angle_beta   90.00
_cell.angle_gamma   90.00
#
_symmetry.space_group_name_H-M   'P 1'
#
loop_
_entity.id
_entity.type
_entity.pdbx_description
1 polymer ?
#
loop_
_entity_poly.entity_id
_entity_poly.type
_entity_poly.pdbx_seq_one_letter_code
_entity_poly.pdbx_strand_id
1 'polypeptide(L)' 'MCACKGTRVIRNDMGMGMYQFGTCVCKVANQTPEEVDIRCHAVLAELREIHQLQLREKAGEVA' A
#
# COMPACT_ATOMS: atom_id res chain seq x y z
N MET A 1 13.18 6.72 10.96
CA MET A 1 12.17 7.01 9.93
C MET A 1 11.31 5.73 9.73
N CYS A 2 9.97 5.72 9.96
CA CYS A 2 9.14 4.50 9.70
C CYS A 2 9.15 4.21 8.19
N ALA A 3 9.14 2.93 7.82
CA ALA A 3 9.00 2.47 6.44
C ALA A 3 7.73 3.01 5.74
N CYS A 4 6.70 3.39 6.50
CA CYS A 4 5.49 4.01 5.94
C CYS A 4 5.67 5.45 5.45
N LYS A 5 6.80 6.11 5.75
CA LYS A 5 7.03 7.53 5.36
C LYS A 5 5.89 8.50 5.76
N GLY A 6 5.09 8.17 6.78
CA GLY A 6 3.95 8.97 7.24
C GLY A 6 2.60 8.64 6.58
N THR A 7 2.52 7.69 5.65
CA THR A 7 1.26 7.33 4.96
C THR A 7 0.43 6.25 5.65
N ARG A 8 0.91 5.73 6.79
CA ARG A 8 0.44 4.48 7.45
C ARG A 8 0.48 3.24 6.58
N VAL A 9 0.94 3.27 5.33
CA VAL A 9 1.03 2.06 4.52
C VAL A 9 2.47 1.63 4.40
N ILE A 10 2.77 0.44 4.92
CA ILE A 10 4.06 -0.23 4.68
C ILE A 10 3.89 -1.02 3.39
N ARG A 11 4.69 -0.69 2.37
CA ARG A 11 4.87 -1.54 1.19
C ARG A 11 6.03 -2.49 1.48
N ASN A 12 5.75 -3.78 1.54
CA ASN A 12 6.81 -4.78 1.48
C ASN A 12 6.93 -5.27 0.04
N ASP A 13 7.99 -4.84 -0.64
CA ASP A 13 8.44 -5.46 -1.90
C ASP A 13 9.37 -6.61 -1.52
N MET A 14 8.79 -7.78 -1.27
CA MET A 14 9.58 -9.00 -1.11
C MET A 14 9.61 -9.75 -2.43
N GLY A 15 10.28 -9.17 -3.45
CA GLY A 15 11.04 -9.86 -4.51
C GLY A 15 10.39 -10.98 -5.34
N MET A 16 9.11 -11.30 -5.14
CA MET A 16 8.37 -12.39 -5.78
C MET A 16 6.94 -11.95 -6.16
N GLY A 17 6.75 -10.65 -6.40
CA GLY A 17 5.44 -10.10 -6.79
C GLY A 17 4.34 -10.34 -5.74
N MET A 18 4.72 -10.34 -4.45
CA MET A 18 3.80 -10.33 -3.32
C MET A 18 3.91 -8.98 -2.63
N TYR A 19 2.96 -8.09 -2.91
CA TYR A 19 2.83 -6.85 -2.15
C TYR A 19 2.03 -7.11 -0.88
N GLN A 20 2.69 -6.96 0.26
CA GLN A 20 1.99 -6.92 1.54
C GLN A 20 1.82 -5.47 1.97
N PHE A 21 0.57 -5.09 2.20
CA PHE A 21 0.19 -3.79 2.70
C PHE A 21 -0.24 -3.92 4.15
N GLY A 22 0.49 -3.26 5.03
CA GLY A 22 0.19 -3.22 6.46
C GLY A 22 0.02 -1.80 6.95
N THR A 23 -0.82 -1.62 7.98
CA THR A 23 -1.00 -0.33 8.64
C THR A 23 0.16 -0.06 9.62
N CYS A 24 1.02 0.95 9.38
CA CYS A 24 2.01 1.45 10.36
C CYS A 24 1.28 2.31 11.41
N VAL A 25 1.60 2.08 12.68
CA VAL A 25 1.08 2.84 13.84
C VAL A 25 2.10 3.83 14.40
N CYS A 26 3.10 4.22 13.60
CA CYS A 26 4.16 5.10 14.09
C CYS A 26 3.64 6.53 14.35
N LYS A 27 4.31 7.22 15.28
CA LYS A 27 3.96 8.59 15.71
C LYS A 27 3.82 9.60 14.56
N VAL A 28 4.66 9.51 13.53
CA VAL A 28 4.62 10.40 12.34
C VAL A 28 3.36 10.18 11.52
N ALA A 29 2.90 8.93 11.44
CA ALA A 29 1.70 8.56 10.71
C ALA A 29 0.44 8.61 11.59
N ASN A 30 0.56 9.02 12.86
CA ASN A 30 -0.55 9.07 13.82
C ASN A 30 -0.72 10.49 14.41
N GLN A 31 -0.14 11.51 13.77
CA GLN A 31 -0.24 12.92 14.18
C GLN A 31 -1.57 13.55 13.76
N THR A 32 -2.10 13.21 12.58
CA THR A 32 -3.41 13.69 12.09
C THR A 32 -4.27 12.52 11.63
N PRO A 33 -5.15 11.97 12.50
CA PRO A 33 -5.91 10.77 12.19
C PRO A 33 -6.75 10.88 10.92
N GLU A 34 -7.48 11.99 10.70
CA GLU A 34 -8.37 12.12 9.54
C GLU A 34 -7.60 12.28 8.22
N GLU A 35 -6.61 13.18 8.16
CA GLU A 35 -5.82 13.38 6.94
C GLU A 35 -5.03 12.14 6.55
N VAL A 36 -4.55 11.41 7.55
CA VAL A 36 -3.81 10.17 7.33
C VAL A 36 -4.73 9.02 6.97
N ASP A 37 -5.96 8.96 7.49
CA ASP A 37 -6.96 7.97 7.08
C ASP A 37 -7.36 8.15 5.61
N ILE A 38 -7.58 9.39 5.17
CA ILE A 38 -7.85 9.72 3.75
C ILE A 38 -6.68 9.28 2.87
N ARG A 39 -5.44 9.58 3.27
CA ARG A 39 -4.23 9.16 2.54
C ARG A 39 -4.08 7.64 2.55
N CYS A 40 -4.40 6.97 3.65
CA CYS A 40 -4.36 5.53 3.77
C CYS A 40 -5.37 4.87 2.81
N HIS A 41 -6.61 5.38 2.76
CA HIS A 41 -7.63 4.92 1.83
C HIS A 41 -7.25 5.16 0.36
N ALA A 42 -6.72 6.33 0.02
CA ALA A 42 -6.26 6.60 -1.35
C ALA A 42 -5.13 5.64 -1.76
N VAL A 43 -4.14 5.45 -0.90
CA VAL A 43 -3.02 4.54 -1.15
C VAL A 43 -3.50 3.09 -1.24
N LEU A 44 -4.42 2.65 -0.37
CA LEU A 44 -5.01 1.30 -0.46
C LEU A 44 -5.82 1.09 -1.74
N ALA A 45 -6.48 2.12 -2.27
CA ALA A 45 -7.23 2.04 -3.52
C ALA A 45 -6.27 1.85 -4.72
N GLU A 46 -5.26 2.70 -4.86
CA GLU A 46 -4.22 2.55 -5.89
C GLU A 46 -3.55 1.18 -5.83
N LEU A 47 -3.28 0.70 -4.62
CA LEU A 47 -2.62 -0.58 -4.41
C LEU A 47 -3.50 -1.78 -4.75
N ARG A 48 -4.83 -1.68 -4.57
CA ARG A 48 -5.76 -2.71 -5.05
C ARG A 48 -5.77 -2.78 -6.56
N GLU A 49 -5.75 -1.64 -7.25
CA GLU A 49 -5.70 -1.61 -8.72
C GLU A 49 -4.42 -2.25 -9.25
N ILE A 50 -3.27 -1.89 -8.68
CA ILE A 50 -1.98 -2.49 -9.04
C ILE A 50 -1.99 -4.00 -8.77
N HIS A 51 -2.55 -4.44 -7.64
CA HIS A 51 -2.63 -5.86 -7.34
C HIS A 51 -3.55 -6.63 -8.31
N GLN A 52 -4.68 -6.03 -8.69
CA GLN A 52 -5.58 -6.59 -9.70
C GLN A 52 -4.89 -6.70 -11.06
N LEU A 53 -4.15 -5.67 -11.47
CA LEU A 53 -3.35 -5.70 -12.70
C LEU A 53 -2.30 -6.80 -12.66
N GLN A 54 -1.56 -6.94 -11.56
CA GLN A 54 -0.59 -8.03 -11.42
C GLN A 54 -1.20 -9.42 -11.47
N LEU A 55 -2.41 -9.61 -10.93
CA LEU A 55 -3.12 -10.89 -11.05
C LEU A 55 -3.48 -11.18 -12.51
N ARG A 56 -3.91 -10.17 -13.28
CA ARG A 56 -4.22 -10.31 -14.70
C ARG A 56 -2.96 -10.56 -15.55
N GLU A 57 -1.86 -9.89 -15.24
CA GLU A 57 -0.55 -10.15 -15.87
C GLU A 57 -0.07 -11.58 -15.59
N LYS A 58 -0.17 -12.05 -14.33
CA LYS A 58 0.16 -13.44 -13.97
C LYS A 58 -0.77 -14.45 -14.62
N ALA A 59 -2.03 -14.10 -14.85
CA ALA A 59 -3.00 -14.94 -15.54
C ALA A 59 -2.78 -14.95 -17.08
N GLY A 60 -1.89 -14.11 -17.61
CA GLY A 60 -1.65 -13.99 -19.06
C GLY A 60 -2.77 -13.28 -19.82
N GLU A 61 -3.64 -12.54 -19.12
CA GLU A 61 -4.77 -11.81 -19.72
C GLU A 61 -4.36 -10.43 -20.27
N VAL A 62 -3.19 -9.93 -19.85
CA VAL A 62 -2.60 -8.69 -20.37
C VAL A 62 -1.47 -9.07 -21.33
N ALA A 63 -1.73 -8.92 -22.63
CA ALA A 63 -0.81 -9.16 -23.73
C ALA A 63 0.00 -7.91 -24.10
#